data_AF-A0AAV5X2R0-F1
#
_entry.id   AF-A0AAV5X2R0-F1
#
_cell.length_a   1.000
_cell.length_b   1.000
_cell.length_c   1.000
_cell.angle_alpha   90.00
_cell.angle_beta   90.00
_cell.angle_gamma   90.00
#
_symmetry.space_group_name_H-M   'P 1'
#
loop_
_entity.id
_entity.type
_entity.pdbx_description
1 polymer ?
#
loop_
_entity_poly.entity_id
_entity_poly.type
_entity_poly.pdbx_seq_one_letter_code
_entity_poly.pdbx_strand_id
1 'polypeptide(L)'
;SPDGLDAASSLLSNQSFSHDDVNGASEVVQSENSDPSTSPTTPRPAFGEQSDDDEQGVKEVWGEWTVATPCTNDCGACGRIHLYRDCLCAGEDGCPCSESETRVEVCATALCNFPRKTCCEGFQKTWTFQGFRCAARDEHSERICEGQWTAWTPDSSNNTCSSPCGMCGRKRIATRKCEPEGCECSGNEKVLYEPCKAVPCPNGRPCCDGFVKGSQNGVEQCVEKSFLHSLHPAA
;
A
#
# COMPACT_ATOMS: atom_id res chain seq x y z
N SER A 1 9.09 -27.30 -48.04
CA SER A 1 10.53 -27.41 -47.81
C SER A 1 11.11 -26.04 -47.52
N PRO A 2 12.12 -25.94 -46.65
CA PRO A 2 12.71 -24.67 -46.21
C PRO A 2 14.09 -24.41 -46.83
N ASP A 3 14.47 -23.13 -46.89
CA ASP A 3 15.83 -22.59 -46.93
C ASP A 3 15.73 -21.22 -46.23
N GLY A 4 16.65 -20.74 -45.40
CA GLY A 4 17.96 -21.21 -45.01
C GLY A 4 18.83 -20.01 -44.57
N LEU A 5 19.92 -20.28 -43.83
CA LEU A 5 20.93 -19.34 -43.32
C LEU A 5 20.47 -18.42 -42.15
N ASP A 6 21.22 -18.19 -41.08
CA ASP A 6 22.41 -18.92 -40.58
C ASP A 6 22.61 -18.77 -39.05
N ALA A 7 23.75 -19.26 -38.56
CA ALA A 7 24.16 -19.54 -37.18
C ALA A 7 25.15 -18.54 -36.54
N ALA A 8 25.27 -18.60 -35.21
CA ALA A 8 26.54 -18.46 -34.48
C ALA A 8 26.44 -19.01 -33.03
N SER A 9 27.30 -19.96 -32.67
CA SER A 9 27.46 -20.50 -31.31
C SER A 9 28.35 -19.61 -30.43
N SER A 10 28.18 -19.65 -29.09
CA SER A 10 29.21 -20.19 -28.17
C SER A 10 28.87 -20.06 -26.67
N LEU A 11 28.64 -21.22 -26.04
CA LEU A 11 29.29 -21.76 -24.81
C LEU A 11 29.37 -20.96 -23.48
N LEU A 12 29.47 -21.76 -22.39
CA LEU A 12 29.73 -21.45 -20.97
C LEU A 12 28.48 -21.00 -20.17
N SER A 13 28.12 -21.61 -19.02
CA SER A 13 28.61 -22.83 -18.35
C SER A 13 27.52 -23.45 -17.49
N ASN A 14 27.43 -24.78 -17.46
CA ASN A 14 26.64 -25.49 -16.45
C ASN A 14 27.31 -25.40 -15.08
N GLN A 15 26.54 -25.14 -14.03
CA GLN A 15 26.91 -25.54 -12.66
C GLN A 15 25.83 -26.47 -12.11
N SER A 16 26.13 -27.76 -12.14
CA SER A 16 25.43 -28.78 -11.37
C SER A 16 25.93 -28.69 -9.92
N PHE A 17 25.03 -28.54 -8.94
CA PHE A 17 25.38 -28.73 -7.54
C PHE A 17 24.82 -30.06 -7.05
N SER A 18 25.72 -31.05 -6.90
CA SER A 18 25.44 -32.29 -6.20
C SER A 18 25.40 -32.02 -4.69
N HIS A 19 24.50 -32.68 -3.97
CA HIS A 19 24.57 -32.88 -2.52
C HIS A 19 24.08 -34.29 -2.21
N ASP A 20 25.02 -35.22 -2.17
CA ASP A 20 24.91 -36.50 -1.49
C ASP A 20 25.94 -36.51 -0.35
N ASP A 21 25.81 -37.47 0.58
CA ASP A 21 26.66 -37.77 1.74
C ASP A 21 26.31 -37.12 3.09
N VAL A 22 25.24 -37.61 3.73
CA VAL A 22 25.34 -38.12 5.12
C VAL A 22 24.46 -39.37 5.27
N ASN A 23 25.09 -40.55 5.37
CA ASN A 23 24.48 -41.72 6.00
C ASN A 23 25.58 -42.59 6.62
N GLY A 24 25.55 -42.72 7.95
CA GLY A 24 26.53 -43.46 8.74
C GLY A 24 25.91 -43.97 10.05
N ALA A 25 25.51 -45.24 10.04
CA ALA A 25 25.13 -46.02 11.22
C ALA A 25 26.42 -46.47 11.97
N SER A 26 26.45 -47.09 13.17
CA SER A 26 25.49 -47.44 14.23
C SER A 26 26.28 -48.12 15.36
N GLU A 27 26.02 -47.85 16.64
CA GLU A 27 26.28 -48.73 17.81
C GLU A 27 25.27 -48.31 18.90
N VAL A 28 24.23 -49.07 19.25
CA VAL A 28 24.18 -50.37 19.96
C VAL A 28 24.77 -50.32 21.37
N VAL A 29 23.90 -50.05 22.35
CA VAL A 29 23.94 -50.72 23.66
C VAL A 29 22.51 -51.15 24.01
N GLN A 30 22.30 -52.45 24.19
CA GLN A 30 21.11 -53.01 24.82
C GLN A 30 21.43 -53.33 26.28
N SER A 31 20.51 -53.01 27.19
CA SER A 31 20.32 -53.80 28.42
C SER A 31 18.89 -53.63 28.94
N GLU A 32 18.20 -54.75 28.97
CA GLU A 32 16.78 -54.93 29.29
C GLU A 32 16.47 -54.58 30.76
N ASN A 33 15.21 -54.21 31.06
CA ASN A 33 14.41 -54.84 32.13
C ASN A 33 12.96 -54.30 32.24
N SER A 34 12.00 -55.21 32.04
CA SER A 34 10.79 -55.43 32.87
C SER A 34 9.70 -54.32 33.06
N ASP A 35 8.51 -54.61 32.51
CA ASP A 35 7.17 -54.16 32.96
C ASP A 35 6.91 -54.42 34.47
N PRO A 36 5.90 -53.80 35.15
CA PRO A 36 4.61 -53.35 34.58
C PRO A 36 4.03 -51.99 35.03
N SER A 37 3.12 -51.48 34.19
CA SER A 37 1.92 -50.67 34.51
C SER A 37 1.84 -49.93 35.85
N THR A 38 2.10 -48.62 35.84
CA THR A 38 1.43 -47.63 36.71
C THR A 38 1.30 -46.29 35.98
N SER A 39 0.13 -45.63 36.08
CA SER A 39 -0.04 -44.25 35.62
C SER A 39 0.53 -43.26 36.65
N PRO A 40 1.27 -42.23 36.21
CA PRO A 40 1.47 -41.02 36.99
C PRO A 40 0.80 -39.83 36.30
N THR A 41 -0.21 -39.25 36.96
CA THR A 41 -0.76 -37.93 36.63
C THR A 41 0.38 -36.90 36.66
N THR A 42 0.66 -36.25 35.53
CA THR A 42 1.67 -35.19 35.47
C THR A 42 1.23 -34.00 36.34
N PRO A 43 2.05 -33.52 37.29
CA PRO A 43 1.73 -32.33 38.06
C PRO A 43 1.70 -31.09 37.14
N ARG A 44 0.65 -30.27 37.31
CA ARG A 44 0.54 -28.94 36.73
C ARG A 44 1.78 -28.10 37.11
N PRO A 45 2.43 -27.37 36.18
CA PRO A 45 3.59 -26.56 36.51
C PRO A 45 3.21 -25.49 37.55
N ALA A 46 4.11 -25.29 38.52
CA ALA A 46 3.92 -24.28 39.54
C ALA A 46 3.95 -22.89 38.91
N PHE A 47 2.96 -22.06 39.26
CA PHE A 47 2.99 -20.64 38.94
C PHE A 47 4.19 -20.01 39.63
N GLY A 48 5.04 -19.31 38.88
CA GLY A 48 5.97 -18.35 39.46
C GLY A 48 5.19 -17.16 40.01
N GLU A 49 5.46 -16.79 41.25
CA GLU A 49 4.99 -15.53 41.82
C GLU A 49 5.65 -14.35 41.10
N GLN A 50 4.84 -13.40 40.64
CA GLN A 50 5.25 -12.02 40.48
C GLN A 50 4.02 -11.14 40.75
N SER A 51 3.98 -10.53 41.93
CA SER A 51 3.15 -9.35 42.15
C SER A 51 3.77 -8.15 41.45
N ASP A 52 2.96 -7.26 40.92
CA ASP A 52 2.98 -5.82 41.20
C ASP A 52 1.78 -5.17 40.49
N ASP A 53 1.13 -4.22 41.16
CA ASP A 53 -0.04 -3.49 40.63
C ASP A 53 0.40 -2.49 39.55
N ASP A 54 -0.07 -2.67 38.30
CA ASP A 54 -0.22 -1.54 37.37
C ASP A 54 -1.36 -1.75 36.37
N GLU A 55 -2.10 -0.69 36.09
CA GLU A 55 -3.41 -0.72 35.43
C GLU A 55 -3.31 -0.78 33.90
N GLN A 56 -2.85 -1.90 33.32
CA GLN A 56 -2.99 -2.18 31.87
C GLN A 56 -2.74 -3.66 31.51
N GLY A 57 -3.65 -4.54 31.94
CA GLY A 57 -3.60 -5.97 31.64
C GLY A 57 -4.91 -6.49 31.04
N VAL A 58 -5.16 -6.24 29.76
CA VAL A 58 -6.17 -7.01 29.02
C VAL A 58 -5.63 -8.44 28.93
N LYS A 59 -6.10 -9.32 29.81
CA LYS A 59 -5.87 -10.76 29.68
C LYS A 59 -6.26 -11.16 28.25
N GLU A 60 -5.38 -11.85 27.56
CA GLU A 60 -5.73 -12.48 26.29
C GLU A 60 -6.73 -13.61 26.60
N VAL A 61 -8.01 -13.26 26.54
CA VAL A 61 -9.11 -14.10 27.05
C VAL A 61 -9.34 -15.36 26.19
N TRP A 62 -8.74 -15.37 25.00
CA TRP A 62 -8.88 -16.40 24.00
C TRP A 62 -7.60 -17.22 23.88
N GLY A 63 -7.74 -18.52 23.66
CA GLY A 63 -6.62 -19.36 23.26
C GLY A 63 -6.13 -19.06 21.84
N GLU A 64 -4.97 -19.64 21.52
CA GLU A 64 -4.39 -19.62 20.18
C GLU A 64 -5.30 -20.26 19.13
N TRP A 65 -5.26 -19.74 17.91
CA TRP A 65 -6.03 -20.28 16.78
C TRP A 65 -5.47 -21.64 16.36
N THR A 66 -6.27 -22.68 16.56
CA THR A 66 -5.95 -24.06 16.18
C THR A 66 -6.66 -24.44 14.87
N VAL A 67 -6.01 -25.24 14.02
CA VAL A 67 -6.57 -25.69 12.74
C VAL A 67 -7.63 -26.77 12.97
N ALA A 68 -8.90 -26.42 12.84
CA ALA A 68 -10.03 -27.36 12.86
C ALA A 68 -10.07 -28.24 11.60
N THR A 69 -9.73 -27.66 10.45
CA THR A 69 -9.68 -28.40 9.17
C THR A 69 -8.59 -27.78 8.29
N PRO A 70 -7.65 -28.59 7.74
CA PRO A 70 -6.58 -28.09 6.91
C PRO A 70 -7.10 -27.44 5.61
N CYS A 71 -6.23 -26.70 4.94
CA CYS A 71 -6.58 -26.00 3.72
C CYS A 71 -7.18 -26.95 2.66
N THR A 72 -8.39 -26.65 2.17
CA THR A 72 -9.09 -27.48 1.17
C THR A 72 -8.46 -27.48 -0.22
N ASN A 73 -7.33 -26.77 -0.41
CA ASN A 73 -6.63 -26.66 -1.69
C ASN A 73 -5.14 -26.35 -1.48
N ASP A 74 -4.32 -26.59 -2.50
CA ASP A 74 -2.85 -26.46 -2.48
C ASP A 74 -2.32 -25.21 -3.18
N CYS A 75 -3.14 -24.56 -4.02
CA CYS A 75 -2.75 -23.33 -4.71
C CYS A 75 -3.94 -22.41 -5.06
N GLY A 76 -3.62 -21.23 -5.59
CA GLY A 76 -4.52 -20.32 -6.29
C GLY A 76 -5.39 -19.43 -5.39
N ALA A 77 -5.17 -19.42 -4.06
CA ALA A 77 -6.13 -18.88 -3.08
C ALA A 77 -7.52 -19.55 -3.15
N CYS A 78 -7.57 -20.77 -3.73
CA CYS A 78 -8.78 -21.55 -3.90
C CYS A 78 -9.22 -22.27 -2.62
N GLY A 79 -8.33 -22.41 -1.64
CA GLY A 79 -8.58 -23.14 -0.41
C GLY A 79 -9.28 -22.31 0.65
N ARG A 80 -9.95 -23.00 1.56
CA ARG A 80 -10.40 -22.47 2.85
C ARG A 80 -9.79 -23.30 3.96
N ILE A 81 -9.36 -22.64 5.03
CA ILE A 81 -8.88 -23.27 6.27
C ILE A 81 -9.88 -22.89 7.36
N HIS A 82 -10.28 -23.88 8.17
CA HIS A 82 -11.15 -23.65 9.31
C HIS A 82 -10.30 -23.60 10.56
N LEU A 83 -10.44 -22.53 11.31
CA LEU A 83 -9.73 -22.28 12.55
C LEU A 83 -10.73 -22.24 13.70
N TYR A 84 -10.35 -22.77 14.86
CA TYR A 84 -11.11 -22.65 16.10
C TYR A 84 -10.20 -22.20 17.24
N ARG A 85 -10.79 -21.61 18.27
CA ARG A 85 -10.14 -21.32 19.55
C ARG A 85 -11.13 -21.37 20.68
N ASP A 86 -10.64 -21.69 21.87
CA ASP A 86 -11.45 -21.78 23.09
C ASP A 86 -11.27 -20.52 23.95
N CYS A 87 -12.31 -20.14 24.69
CA CYS A 87 -12.28 -19.03 25.63
C CYS A 87 -11.70 -19.51 26.98
N LEU A 88 -10.59 -18.92 27.41
CA LEU A 88 -9.77 -19.42 28.51
C LEU A 88 -10.40 -19.21 29.90
N CYS A 89 -11.39 -18.32 30.02
CA CYS A 89 -12.22 -18.15 31.22
C CYS A 89 -13.68 -18.60 31.04
N ALA A 90 -13.99 -19.42 30.02
CA ALA A 90 -15.36 -19.85 29.77
C ALA A 90 -15.99 -20.50 31.03
N GLY A 91 -17.10 -19.94 31.51
CA GLY A 91 -17.78 -20.37 32.72
C GLY A 91 -17.37 -19.62 34.01
N GLU A 92 -16.42 -18.68 33.96
CA GLU A 92 -16.12 -17.77 35.06
C GLU A 92 -17.03 -16.52 35.03
N ASP A 93 -17.50 -16.08 36.20
CA ASP A 93 -18.32 -14.87 36.33
C ASP A 93 -17.57 -13.63 35.83
N GLY A 94 -18.16 -12.90 34.88
CA GLY A 94 -17.56 -11.72 34.26
C GLY A 94 -16.62 -12.01 33.09
N CYS A 95 -16.48 -13.26 32.65
CA CYS A 95 -15.72 -13.59 31.44
C CYS A 95 -16.37 -12.95 30.18
N PRO A 96 -15.64 -12.17 29.36
CA PRO A 96 -16.21 -11.44 28.22
C PRO A 96 -16.35 -12.27 26.93
N CYS A 97 -15.87 -13.52 26.90
CA CYS A 97 -16.01 -14.41 25.74
C CYS A 97 -16.99 -15.57 25.98
N SER A 98 -17.53 -16.09 24.88
CA SER A 98 -18.33 -17.33 24.84
C SER A 98 -17.42 -18.56 24.70
N GLU A 99 -17.94 -19.76 24.98
CA GLU A 99 -17.19 -21.03 25.08
C GLU A 99 -16.07 -21.22 24.04
N SER A 100 -16.38 -21.06 22.75
CA SER A 100 -15.41 -21.16 21.65
C SER A 100 -15.78 -20.24 20.48
N GLU A 101 -14.81 -19.98 19.60
CA GLU A 101 -15.00 -19.21 18.37
C GLU A 101 -14.42 -19.98 17.18
N THR A 102 -15.11 -19.91 16.04
CA THR A 102 -14.62 -20.49 14.76
C THR A 102 -14.55 -19.41 13.68
N ARG A 103 -13.49 -19.42 12.88
CA ARG A 103 -13.39 -18.58 11.68
C ARG A 103 -12.91 -19.36 10.46
N VAL A 104 -13.17 -18.81 9.28
CA VAL A 104 -12.76 -19.39 7.99
C VAL A 104 -11.89 -18.39 7.25
N GLU A 105 -10.69 -18.83 6.87
CA GLU A 105 -9.73 -17.99 6.15
C GLU A 105 -9.41 -18.54 4.76
N VAL A 106 -8.89 -17.66 3.90
CA VAL A 106 -8.35 -18.04 2.59
C VAL A 106 -6.92 -18.54 2.76
N CYS A 107 -6.62 -19.68 2.19
CA CYS A 107 -5.31 -20.33 2.31
C CYS A 107 -4.76 -20.74 0.95
N ALA A 108 -3.51 -21.23 0.94
CA ALA A 108 -2.81 -21.66 -0.27
C ALA A 108 -2.73 -20.57 -1.37
N THR A 109 -2.26 -19.38 -1.01
CA THR A 109 -2.11 -18.23 -1.91
C THR A 109 -0.91 -18.34 -2.87
N ALA A 110 -0.19 -19.46 -2.92
CA ALA A 110 0.80 -19.70 -3.99
C ALA A 110 0.10 -19.81 -5.36
N LEU A 111 0.78 -19.45 -6.46
CA LEU A 111 0.18 -19.55 -7.79
C LEU A 111 -0.06 -21.02 -8.18
N CYS A 112 -1.20 -21.31 -8.81
CA CYS A 112 -1.39 -22.58 -9.49
C CYS A 112 -0.63 -22.62 -10.83
N ASN A 113 -0.07 -23.78 -11.14
CA ASN A 113 0.48 -24.10 -12.45
C ASN A 113 -0.62 -24.53 -13.45
N PHE A 114 -0.32 -24.39 -14.74
CA PHE A 114 -1.14 -24.93 -15.83
C PHE A 114 -1.37 -26.44 -15.63
N PRO A 115 -2.58 -27.00 -15.91
CA PRO A 115 -3.73 -26.40 -16.58
C PRO A 115 -4.70 -25.63 -15.67
N ARG A 116 -4.44 -25.54 -14.36
CA ARG A 116 -5.33 -24.85 -13.42
C ARG A 116 -5.24 -23.34 -13.62
N LYS A 117 -6.33 -22.61 -13.35
CA LYS A 117 -6.32 -21.14 -13.30
C LYS A 117 -5.30 -20.71 -12.24
N THR A 118 -4.38 -19.81 -12.60
CA THR A 118 -3.28 -19.36 -11.73
C THR A 118 -3.75 -18.85 -10.37
N CYS A 119 -4.89 -18.15 -10.34
CA CYS A 119 -5.63 -17.78 -9.14
C CYS A 119 -7.13 -18.09 -9.33
N CYS A 120 -7.82 -18.38 -8.23
CA CYS A 120 -9.26 -18.56 -8.20
C CYS A 120 -10.03 -17.25 -8.42
N GLU A 121 -11.35 -17.39 -8.61
CA GLU A 121 -12.25 -16.25 -8.75
C GLU A 121 -12.27 -15.39 -7.49
N GLY A 122 -12.36 -14.07 -7.67
CA GLY A 122 -12.12 -13.10 -6.60
C GLY A 122 -10.62 -12.86 -6.26
N PHE A 123 -9.68 -13.55 -6.92
CA PHE A 123 -8.23 -13.38 -6.69
C PHE A 123 -7.45 -13.08 -7.98
N GLN A 124 -6.31 -12.41 -7.85
CA GLN A 124 -5.39 -12.08 -8.94
C GLN A 124 -3.92 -12.26 -8.53
N LYS A 125 -3.05 -12.44 -9.54
CA LYS A 125 -1.61 -12.57 -9.35
C LYS A 125 -1.03 -11.19 -9.00
N THR A 126 -0.57 -11.05 -7.77
CA THR A 126 0.03 -9.82 -7.22
C THR A 126 1.45 -10.13 -6.73
N TRP A 127 2.34 -9.14 -6.76
CA TRP A 127 3.67 -9.25 -6.15
C TRP A 127 3.59 -8.97 -4.65
N THR A 128 4.16 -9.86 -3.83
CA THR A 128 4.28 -9.69 -2.37
C THR A 128 5.74 -9.88 -1.94
N PHE A 129 6.03 -9.67 -0.65
CA PHE A 129 7.36 -9.95 -0.07
C PHE A 129 7.79 -11.42 -0.19
N GLN A 130 6.85 -12.33 -0.49
CA GLN A 130 7.07 -13.77 -0.72
C GLN A 130 7.07 -14.12 -2.22
N GLY A 131 7.20 -13.14 -3.11
CA GLY A 131 7.14 -13.31 -4.57
C GLY A 131 5.72 -13.18 -5.13
N PHE A 132 5.47 -13.75 -6.30
CA PHE A 132 4.13 -13.71 -6.90
C PHE A 132 3.16 -14.65 -6.18
N ARG A 133 2.06 -14.10 -5.68
CA ARG A 133 1.00 -14.83 -4.97
C ARG A 133 -0.38 -14.39 -5.44
N CYS A 134 -1.41 -15.16 -5.10
CA CYS A 134 -2.80 -14.80 -5.31
C CYS A 134 -3.29 -13.95 -4.14
N ALA A 135 -3.57 -12.67 -4.40
CA ALA A 135 -4.21 -11.75 -3.48
C ALA A 135 -5.66 -11.49 -3.92
N ALA A 136 -6.51 -10.96 -3.04
CA ALA A 136 -7.86 -10.58 -3.42
C ALA A 136 -7.83 -9.60 -4.61
N ARG A 137 -8.86 -9.66 -5.45
CA ARG A 137 -9.13 -8.60 -6.41
C ARG A 137 -9.75 -7.47 -5.63
N ASP A 138 -8.97 -6.44 -5.37
CA ASP A 138 -9.52 -5.18 -4.90
C ASP A 138 -10.45 -4.66 -6.00
N GLU A 139 -11.76 -4.64 -5.75
CA GLU A 139 -12.74 -3.99 -6.64
C GLU A 139 -12.57 -2.45 -6.65
N HIS A 140 -11.56 -1.97 -5.91
CA HIS A 140 -11.00 -0.63 -5.94
C HIS A 140 -9.46 -0.69 -5.82
N SER A 141 -8.77 -1.26 -6.81
CA SER A 141 -7.29 -1.16 -6.90
C SER A 141 -6.78 0.19 -7.42
N GLU A 142 -7.57 1.26 -7.29
CA GLU A 142 -7.06 2.63 -7.36
C GLU A 142 -6.33 2.92 -6.05
N ARG A 143 -5.03 2.56 -6.07
CA ARG A 143 -3.96 2.82 -5.08
C ARG A 143 -4.44 3.47 -3.77
N ILE A 144 -4.41 2.71 -2.69
CA ILE A 144 -4.61 3.21 -1.32
C ILE A 144 -3.42 4.10 -0.92
N CYS A 145 -3.43 5.34 -1.40
CA CYS A 145 -2.69 6.46 -0.87
C CYS A 145 -3.30 7.78 -1.36
N GLU A 146 -3.79 8.59 -0.42
CA GLU A 146 -4.09 9.98 -0.70
C GLU A 146 -2.77 10.73 -0.92
N GLY A 147 -2.62 11.36 -2.08
CA GLY A 147 -1.44 12.15 -2.39
C GLY A 147 -1.49 13.51 -1.71
N GLN A 148 -0.37 13.92 -1.10
CA GLN A 148 -0.19 15.28 -0.61
C GLN A 148 0.63 16.10 -1.59
N TRP A 149 0.22 17.35 -1.81
CA TRP A 149 1.01 18.32 -2.55
C TRP A 149 2.26 18.74 -1.75
N THR A 150 3.43 18.73 -2.40
CA THR A 150 4.63 19.36 -1.83
C THR A 150 4.44 20.87 -1.69
N ALA A 151 5.28 21.50 -0.87
CA ALA A 151 5.44 22.95 -0.90
C ALA A 151 5.75 23.45 -2.32
N TRP A 152 5.26 24.65 -2.65
CA TRP A 152 5.56 25.33 -3.89
C TRP A 152 7.05 25.69 -3.96
N THR A 153 7.75 25.14 -4.95
CA THR A 153 9.15 25.43 -5.24
C THR A 153 9.22 26.53 -6.30
N PRO A 154 9.92 27.66 -6.07
CA PRO A 154 10.07 28.73 -7.06
C PRO A 154 10.64 28.21 -8.38
N ASP A 155 9.97 28.53 -9.49
CA ASP A 155 10.37 28.12 -10.84
C ASP A 155 11.03 29.29 -11.56
N SER A 156 12.37 29.27 -11.63
CA SER A 156 13.16 30.27 -12.34
C SER A 156 13.37 29.95 -13.83
N SER A 157 12.93 28.77 -14.30
CA SER A 157 13.27 28.25 -15.63
C SER A 157 12.56 28.97 -16.78
N ASN A 158 11.36 29.52 -16.54
CA ASN A 158 10.60 30.25 -17.55
C ASN A 158 9.83 31.46 -16.98
N ASN A 159 10.61 32.50 -16.66
CA ASN A 159 10.12 33.82 -16.26
C ASN A 159 9.64 34.68 -17.44
N THR A 160 9.66 34.18 -18.67
CA THR A 160 9.31 34.96 -19.86
C THR A 160 7.80 35.08 -20.01
N CYS A 161 7.30 36.31 -19.94
CA CYS A 161 5.91 36.63 -20.21
C CYS A 161 5.53 36.37 -21.67
N SER A 162 4.49 35.56 -21.90
CA SER A 162 3.91 35.35 -23.25
C SER A 162 3.37 36.63 -23.90
N SER A 163 2.99 37.63 -23.10
CA SER A 163 2.74 39.00 -23.54
C SER A 163 3.18 40.00 -22.46
N PRO A 164 3.91 41.08 -22.80
CA PRO A 164 4.47 42.00 -21.82
C PRO A 164 3.54 43.17 -21.42
N CYS A 165 2.24 43.10 -21.72
CA CYS A 165 1.29 44.19 -21.44
C CYS A 165 -0.14 43.66 -21.20
N GLY A 166 -0.99 44.53 -20.66
CA GLY A 166 -2.44 44.37 -20.61
C GLY A 166 -2.96 43.29 -19.64
N MET A 167 -2.11 42.80 -18.74
CA MET A 167 -2.34 41.55 -17.97
C MET A 167 -2.60 40.32 -18.86
N CYS A 168 -2.18 40.38 -20.13
CA CYS A 168 -2.43 39.35 -21.13
C CYS A 168 -1.42 38.20 -21.12
N GLY A 169 -0.21 38.44 -20.61
CA GLY A 169 0.78 37.39 -20.44
C GLY A 169 0.58 36.63 -19.14
N ARG A 170 1.05 35.39 -19.10
CA ARG A 170 1.31 34.66 -17.86
C ARG A 170 2.76 34.18 -17.89
N LYS A 171 3.41 34.17 -16.73
CA LYS A 171 4.70 33.48 -16.54
C LYS A 171 4.57 32.46 -15.42
N ARG A 172 5.43 31.44 -15.42
CA ARG A 172 5.51 30.45 -14.33
C ARG A 172 6.30 31.07 -13.18
N ILE A 173 5.85 30.81 -11.95
CA ILE A 173 6.52 31.31 -10.74
C ILE A 173 6.83 30.20 -9.73
N ALA A 174 6.09 29.09 -9.75
CA ALA A 174 6.39 27.94 -8.90
C ALA A 174 5.87 26.63 -9.51
N THR A 175 6.47 25.52 -9.06
CA THR A 175 6.01 24.16 -9.34
C THR A 175 5.87 23.36 -8.05
N ARG A 176 5.07 22.30 -8.07
CA ARG A 176 4.93 21.35 -6.95
C ARG A 176 4.73 19.93 -7.47
N LYS A 177 5.03 18.94 -6.64
CA LYS A 177 4.82 17.52 -6.92
C LYS A 177 3.70 16.97 -6.04
N CYS A 178 3.12 15.85 -6.47
CA CYS A 178 2.24 15.03 -5.65
C CYS A 178 3.09 13.89 -5.08
N GLU A 179 3.05 13.69 -3.77
CA GLU A 179 3.83 12.66 -3.07
C GLU A 179 2.90 11.84 -2.14
N PRO A 180 3.09 10.52 -1.98
CA PRO A 180 4.09 9.67 -2.66
C PRO A 180 3.89 9.55 -4.18
N GLU A 181 4.94 9.17 -4.91
CA GLU A 181 4.81 8.93 -6.36
C GLU A 181 3.81 7.79 -6.65
N GLY A 182 2.90 8.05 -7.59
CA GLY A 182 1.80 7.15 -7.95
C GLY A 182 0.47 7.49 -7.27
N CYS A 183 0.48 8.22 -6.16
CA CYS A 183 -0.73 8.64 -5.45
C CYS A 183 -1.45 9.79 -6.16
N GLU A 184 -2.75 9.96 -5.89
CA GLU A 184 -3.57 11.02 -6.49
C GLU A 184 -3.80 12.16 -5.50
N CYS A 185 -3.50 13.39 -5.93
CA CYS A 185 -3.74 14.60 -5.16
C CYS A 185 -5.01 15.29 -5.65
N SER A 186 -5.76 15.91 -4.74
CA SER A 186 -6.90 16.76 -5.11
C SER A 186 -6.45 17.99 -5.92
N GLY A 187 -7.08 18.22 -7.08
CA GLY A 187 -6.70 19.25 -8.05
C GLY A 187 -5.63 18.80 -9.05
N ASN A 188 -5.40 19.59 -10.10
CA ASN A 188 -4.47 19.26 -11.19
C ASN A 188 -3.33 20.29 -11.38
N GLU A 189 -3.30 21.34 -10.55
CA GLU A 189 -2.38 22.47 -10.67
C GLU A 189 -0.99 22.10 -10.16
N LYS A 190 -0.14 21.55 -11.04
CA LYS A 190 1.29 21.28 -10.77
C LYS A 190 2.18 22.53 -10.94
N VAL A 191 1.63 23.61 -11.47
CA VAL A 191 2.35 24.83 -11.87
C VAL A 191 1.52 26.06 -11.47
N LEU A 192 2.15 27.00 -10.77
CA LEU A 192 1.56 28.29 -10.42
C LEU A 192 2.00 29.36 -11.43
N TYR A 193 1.06 30.21 -11.81
CA TYR A 193 1.24 31.29 -12.77
C TYR A 193 0.85 32.63 -12.16
N GLU A 194 1.53 33.71 -12.55
CA GLU A 194 1.09 35.07 -12.28
C GLU A 194 0.87 35.86 -13.60
N PRO A 195 -0.07 36.82 -13.62
CA PRO A 195 -0.29 37.69 -14.77
C PRO A 195 0.87 38.66 -14.99
N CYS A 196 1.12 39.01 -16.25
CA CYS A 196 2.25 39.85 -16.66
C CYS A 196 1.85 41.31 -16.87
N LYS A 197 2.60 42.22 -16.22
CA LYS A 197 2.59 43.69 -16.36
C LYS A 197 1.20 44.33 -16.57
N ALA A 198 0.74 45.04 -15.54
CA ALA A 198 -0.51 45.80 -15.56
C ALA A 198 -0.52 47.00 -16.54
N VAL A 199 0.60 47.40 -17.13
CA VAL A 199 0.63 48.51 -18.11
C VAL A 199 -0.24 48.16 -19.34
N PRO A 200 -1.18 49.02 -19.78
CA PRO A 200 -2.02 48.76 -20.93
C PRO A 200 -1.19 48.53 -22.20
N CYS A 201 -1.70 47.73 -23.13
CA CYS A 201 -0.99 47.46 -24.37
C CYS A 201 -0.96 48.69 -25.30
N PRO A 202 0.11 48.87 -26.10
CA PRO A 202 0.17 49.94 -27.09
C PRO A 202 -0.94 49.78 -28.14
N ASN A 203 -1.22 50.87 -28.86
CA ASN A 203 -2.27 50.96 -29.89
C ASN A 203 -3.71 50.75 -29.38
N GLY A 204 -3.96 51.03 -28.09
CA GLY A 204 -5.32 51.03 -27.52
C GLY A 204 -5.94 49.63 -27.35
N ARG A 205 -5.15 48.57 -27.44
CA ARG A 205 -5.63 47.20 -27.25
C ARG A 205 -6.13 47.02 -25.80
N PRO A 206 -7.35 46.49 -25.57
CA PRO A 206 -7.93 46.39 -24.23
C PRO A 206 -7.14 45.43 -23.33
N CYS A 207 -7.33 45.59 -22.03
CA CYS A 207 -6.87 44.63 -21.02
C CYS A 207 -7.51 43.26 -21.28
N CYS A 208 -6.78 42.18 -20.97
CA CYS A 208 -7.29 40.82 -21.15
C CYS A 208 -8.35 40.43 -20.11
N ASP A 209 -9.02 39.29 -20.34
CA ASP A 209 -10.12 38.83 -19.49
C ASP A 209 -9.74 38.72 -18.01
N GLY A 210 -10.71 39.10 -17.16
CA GLY A 210 -10.49 39.41 -15.74
C GLY A 210 -10.14 40.87 -15.45
N PHE A 211 -9.61 41.63 -16.42
CA PHE A 211 -9.08 42.99 -16.22
C PHE A 211 -9.79 44.06 -17.05
N VAL A 212 -9.70 45.31 -16.61
CA VAL A 212 -10.20 46.52 -17.27
C VAL A 212 -9.24 47.68 -17.06
N LYS A 213 -9.28 48.68 -17.95
CA LYS A 213 -8.47 49.89 -17.81
C LYS A 213 -8.98 50.72 -16.63
N GLY A 214 -8.09 51.02 -15.70
CA GLY A 214 -8.33 51.88 -14.54
C GLY A 214 -7.07 52.69 -14.20
N SER A 215 -7.01 53.22 -12.97
CA SER A 215 -5.84 53.92 -12.46
C SER A 215 -5.49 53.43 -11.06
N GLN A 216 -4.21 53.18 -10.81
CA GLN A 216 -3.69 52.88 -9.48
C GLN A 216 -2.55 53.85 -9.19
N ASN A 217 -2.62 54.57 -8.06
CA ASN A 217 -1.68 55.62 -7.68
C ASN A 217 -1.43 56.69 -8.77
N GLY A 218 -2.48 57.03 -9.55
CA GLY A 218 -2.41 58.03 -10.62
C GLY A 218 -1.84 57.53 -11.96
N VAL A 219 -1.44 56.26 -12.06
CA VAL A 219 -0.94 55.65 -13.30
C VAL A 219 -2.02 54.79 -13.95
N GLU A 220 -2.25 54.97 -15.26
CA GLU A 220 -3.19 54.12 -16.01
C GLU A 220 -2.69 52.67 -16.09
N GLN A 221 -3.49 51.74 -15.57
CA GLN A 221 -3.16 50.31 -15.49
C GLN A 221 -4.39 49.43 -15.68
N CYS A 222 -4.16 48.18 -16.07
CA CYS A 222 -5.15 47.12 -16.12
C CYS A 222 -5.37 46.56 -14.71
N VAL A 223 -6.53 46.85 -14.13
CA VAL A 223 -6.94 46.42 -12.80
C VAL A 223 -8.00 45.31 -12.92
N GLU A 224 -8.13 44.44 -11.93
CA GLU A 224 -9.14 43.38 -11.95
C GLU A 224 -10.57 43.96 -11.89
N LYS A 225 -11.49 43.35 -12.64
CA LYS A 225 -12.91 43.72 -12.70
C LYS A 225 -13.62 43.63 -11.32
N SER A 226 -13.10 42.78 -10.44
CA SER A 226 -13.54 42.59 -9.04
C SER A 226 -13.42 43.87 -8.19
N PHE A 227 -12.33 44.63 -8.33
CA PHE A 227 -12.06 45.82 -7.52
C PHE A 227 -12.93 47.04 -7.86
N LEU A 228 -13.69 47.02 -8.96
CA LEU A 228 -14.64 48.09 -9.29
C LEU A 228 -16.00 47.95 -8.59
N HIS A 229 -16.34 46.76 -8.10
CA HIS A 229 -17.60 46.54 -7.37
C HIS A 229 -17.55 46.99 -5.91
N SER A 230 -16.35 47.20 -5.34
CA SER A 230 -16.14 47.68 -3.98
C SER A 230 -16.03 49.22 -3.87
N LEU A 231 -16.18 49.96 -4.98
CA LEU A 231 -16.10 51.43 -5.02
C LEU A 231 -17.45 52.14 -5.22
N HIS A 232 -18.57 51.41 -5.24
CA HIS A 232 -19.89 52.01 -5.04
C HIS A 232 -20.30 51.87 -3.56
N PRO A 233 -20.26 52.94 -2.75
CA PRO A 233 -21.16 53.01 -1.62
C PRO A 233 -22.60 52.99 -2.17
N ALA A 234 -23.48 52.21 -1.56
CA ALA A 234 -24.89 52.25 -1.88
C ALA A 234 -25.43 53.67 -1.61
N ALA A 235 -26.10 54.26 -2.59
CA ALA A 235 -26.83 55.51 -2.50
C ALA A 235 -28.33 55.23 -2.35
#